data_AF-A0A1W9TK42-F1
#
_entry.id   AF-A0A1W9TK42-F1
#
_cell.length_a   1.000
_cell.length_b   1.000
_cell.length_c   1.000
_cell.angle_alpha   90.00
_cell.angle_beta   90.00
_cell.angle_gamma   90.00
#
_symmetry.space_group_name_H-M   'P 1'
#
loop_
_entity.id
_entity.type
_entity.pdbx_description
1 polymer ?
#
loop_
_entity_poly.entity_id
_entity_poly.type
_entity_poly.pdbx_seq_one_letter_code
_entity_poly.pdbx_strand_id
1 'polypeptide(L)' 'MKINRKFKNLALLFTVSFIFLFTIYPPHAFAKNKVRFVYSSVHMGYLPRIVALEKGFFAEEGLDMEVINPSF' A
#
# COMPACT_ATOMS: atom_id res chain seq x y z
N MET A 1 0.45 10.59 43.92
CA MET A 1 1.61 10.25 43.06
C MET A 1 2.02 11.49 42.27
N LYS A 2 3.04 12.25 42.72
CA LYS A 2 3.48 13.50 42.05
C LYS A 2 4.33 13.13 40.83
N ILE A 3 3.74 13.24 39.64
CA ILE A 3 4.44 13.03 38.37
C ILE A 3 5.52 14.11 38.20
N ASN A 4 6.76 13.67 37.98
CA ASN A 4 7.93 14.54 37.82
C ASN A 4 7.80 15.42 36.57
N ARG A 5 8.07 16.72 36.72
CA ARG A 5 7.95 17.72 35.64
C ARG A 5 8.79 17.36 34.41
N LYS A 6 9.97 16.76 34.61
CA LYS A 6 10.83 16.25 33.53
C LYS A 6 10.21 15.09 32.74
N PHE A 7 9.45 14.22 33.42
CA PHE A 7 8.78 13.09 32.78
C PHE A 7 7.63 13.57 31.87
N LYS A 8 6.90 14.62 32.26
CA LYS A 8 5.88 15.25 31.41
C LYS A 8 6.48 15.84 30.13
N ASN A 9 7.61 16.54 30.25
CA ASN A 9 8.26 17.15 29.08
C ASN A 9 8.81 16.08 28.12
N LEU A 10 9.34 14.97 28.65
CA LEU A 10 9.80 13.85 27.84
C LEU A 10 8.64 13.18 27.10
N ALA A 11 7.52 12.94 27.79
CA ALA A 11 6.32 12.38 27.19
C ALA A 11 5.75 13.30 26.10
N LEU A 12 5.80 14.62 26.31
CA LEU A 12 5.33 15.62 25.34
C LEU A 12 6.22 15.65 24.09
N LEU A 13 7.54 15.61 24.25
CA LEU A 13 8.47 15.49 23.12
C LEU A 13 8.23 14.23 22.31
N PHE A 14 7.99 13.10 22.99
CA PHE A 14 7.73 11.83 22.33
C PHE A 14 6.43 11.86 21.52
N THR A 15 5.37 12.46 22.07
CA THR A 15 4.08 12.62 21.37
C THR A 15 4.20 13.55 20.17
N VAL A 16 4.89 14.68 20.31
CA VAL A 16 5.11 15.61 19.19
C VAL A 16 5.91 14.95 18.07
N SER A 17 6.97 14.21 18.41
CA SER A 17 7.76 13.45 17.44
C SER A 17 6.91 12.40 16.71
N PHE A 18 6.07 11.66 17.45
CA PHE A 18 5.20 10.64 16.87
C PHE A 18 4.17 11.24 15.91
N ILE A 19 3.55 12.37 16.28
CA ILE A 19 2.62 13.09 15.41
C ILE A 19 3.33 13.58 14.14
N PHE A 20 4.53 14.13 14.28
CA PHE A 20 5.31 14.63 13.15
C PHE A 20 5.66 13.52 12.16
N LEU A 21 6.05 12.35 12.68
CA LEU A 21 6.30 11.16 11.86
C LEU A 21 5.05 10.73 11.08
N PHE A 22 3.88 10.74 11.73
CA PHE A 22 2.60 10.38 11.11
C PHE A 22 2.14 11.38 10.04
N THR A 23 2.49 12.66 10.19
CA THR A 23 2.16 13.71 9.20
C THR A 23 3.07 13.68 7.98
N ILE A 24 4.36 13.32 8.13
CA ILE A 24 5.32 13.28 7.02
C ILE A 24 5.16 11.99 6.23
N TYR A 25 4.95 10.88 6.92
CA TYR A 25 4.65 9.59 6.33
C TYR A 25 3.19 9.28 6.62
N PRO A 26 2.23 9.82 5.83
CA PRO A 26 0.87 9.33 5.92
C PRO A 26 0.96 7.82 5.73
N PRO A 27 0.48 7.00 6.69
CA PRO A 27 0.38 5.57 6.45
C PRO A 27 -0.43 5.48 5.17
N HIS A 28 0.19 4.96 4.12
CA HIS A 28 -0.49 4.86 2.84
C HIS A 28 -1.70 3.97 3.07
N ALA A 29 -2.85 4.58 3.35
CA ALA A 29 -4.16 3.96 3.31
C ALA A 29 -4.47 3.80 1.82
N PHE A 30 -3.66 2.96 1.17
CA PHE A 30 -3.99 2.40 -0.12
C PHE A 30 -5.21 1.54 0.15
N ALA A 31 -6.40 2.13 0.00
CA ALA A 31 -7.54 1.40 -0.51
C ALA A 31 -7.12 0.91 -1.90
N LYS A 32 -6.33 -0.16 -1.91
CA LYS A 32 -5.78 -0.79 -3.09
C LYS A 32 -6.99 -1.35 -3.81
N ASN A 33 -7.45 -0.64 -4.83
CA ASN A 33 -8.59 -1.08 -5.62
C ASN A 33 -8.23 -2.44 -6.21
N LYS A 34 -8.84 -3.50 -5.68
CA LYS A 34 -8.56 -4.87 -6.10
C LYS A 34 -9.27 -5.14 -7.41
N VAL A 35 -8.51 -5.11 -8.50
CA VAL A 35 -9.00 -5.33 -9.85
C VAL A 35 -8.70 -6.77 -10.24
N ARG A 36 -9.74 -7.52 -10.58
CA ARG A 36 -9.61 -8.89 -11.09
C ARG A 36 -9.56 -8.87 -12.61
N PHE A 37 -8.45 -9.32 -13.17
CA PHE A 37 -8.27 -9.46 -14.60
C PHE A 37 -8.42 -10.92 -15.01
N VAL A 38 -9.46 -11.21 -15.77
CA VAL A 38 -9.73 -12.54 -16.33
C VAL A 38 -9.22 -12.58 -17.76
N TYR A 39 -8.41 -13.58 -18.11
CA TYR A 39 -7.90 -13.74 -19.48
C TYR A 39 -8.05 -15.17 -20.00
N SER A 40 -8.25 -15.31 -21.31
CA SER A 40 -8.22 -16.60 -22.00
C SER A 40 -6.81 -16.90 -22.50
N SER A 41 -6.34 -18.12 -22.30
CA SER A 41 -5.07 -18.61 -22.85
C SER A 41 -5.11 -18.91 -24.36
N VAL A 42 -6.28 -18.86 -24.99
CA VAL A 42 -6.47 -19.16 -26.42
C VAL A 42 -5.78 -18.11 -27.32
N HIS A 43 -5.63 -16.88 -26.84
CA HIS A 43 -5.01 -15.78 -27.59
C HIS A 43 -3.94 -15.09 -26.76
N MET A 44 -2.80 -14.76 -27.36
CA MET A 44 -1.67 -14.14 -26.65
C MET A 44 -1.83 -12.64 -26.34
N GLY A 45 -3.02 -12.06 -26.54
CA GLY A 45 -3.30 -10.65 -26.25
C GLY A 45 -3.26 -10.27 -24.76
N TYR A 46 -3.07 -11.24 -23.86
CA TYR A 46 -2.89 -11.00 -22.43
C TYR A 46 -1.43 -10.75 -22.03
N LEU A 47 -0.45 -11.10 -22.87
CA LEU A 47 0.97 -11.03 -22.54
C LEU A 47 1.45 -9.64 -22.10
N PRO A 48 1.11 -8.52 -22.79
CA PRO A 48 1.54 -7.20 -22.33
C PRO A 48 1.03 -6.85 -20.94
N ARG A 49 -0.18 -7.33 -20.58
CA ARG A 49 -0.77 -7.11 -19.25
C ARG A 49 -0.09 -7.94 -18.17
N ILE A 50 0.33 -9.18 -18.48
CA ILE A 50 1.13 -10.00 -17.56
C ILE A 50 2.48 -9.35 -17.31
N VAL A 51 3.18 -8.93 -18.38
CA VAL A 51 4.47 -8.26 -18.24
C VAL A 51 4.32 -6.98 -17.42
N ALA A 52 3.27 -6.18 -17.66
CA ALA A 52 3.02 -4.98 -16.88
C ALA A 52 2.75 -5.27 -15.39
N LEU A 53 2.07 -6.38 -15.09
CA LEU A 53 1.86 -6.87 -13.73
C LEU A 53 3.17 -7.28 -13.05
N GLU A 54 3.96 -8.12 -13.71
CA GLU A 54 5.24 -8.63 -13.18
C GLU A 54 6.25 -7.50 -12.94
N LYS A 55 6.21 -6.46 -13.79
CA LYS A 55 7.05 -5.26 -13.64
C LYS A 55 6.53 -4.26 -12.62
N GLY A 56 5.36 -4.49 -12.04
CA GLY A 56 4.83 -3.63 -10.98
C GLY A 56 4.22 -2.32 -11.45
N PHE A 57 4.04 -2.08 -12.76
CA PHE A 57 3.46 -0.83 -13.28
C PHE A 57 2.10 -0.53 -12.66
N PHE A 58 1.26 -1.55 -12.46
CA PHE A 58 -0.04 -1.36 -11.81
C PHE A 58 0.10 -1.03 -10.32
N ALA A 59 1.10 -1.60 -9.63
CA ALA A 59 1.34 -1.30 -8.22
C ALA A 59 1.87 0.13 -8.01
N GLU A 60 2.69 0.64 -8.95
CA GLU A 60 3.16 2.03 -8.96
C GLU A 60 2.00 3.02 -9.12
N GLU A 61 0.98 2.67 -9.91
CA GLU A 61 -0.28 3.42 -10.07
C GLU A 61 -1.29 3.17 -8.93
N GLY A 62 -0.91 2.42 -7.88
CA GLY A 62 -1.76 2.13 -6.72
C GLY A 62 -2.87 1.10 -6.96
N LEU A 63 -2.79 0.33 -8.05
CA LEU A 63 -3.75 -0.74 -8.38
C LEU A 63 -3.30 -2.09 -7.81
N ASP A 64 -4.23 -2.84 -7.21
CA ASP A 64 -4.00 -4.22 -6.80
C ASP A 64 -4.59 -5.17 -7.84
N MET A 65 -3.75 -5.71 -8.71
CA MET A 65 -4.21 -6.55 -9.81
C MET A 65 -4.10 -8.02 -9.43
N GLU A 66 -5.21 -8.75 -9.55
CA GLU A 66 -5.28 -10.20 -9.40
C GLU A 66 -5.63 -10.83 -10.75
N VAL A 67 -4.76 -11.72 -11.23
CA VAL A 67 -4.92 -12.35 -12.53
C VAL A 67 -5.54 -13.73 -12.38
N ILE A 68 -6.60 -13.99 -13.14
CA ILE A 68 -7.37 -15.24 -13.13
C ILE A 68 -7.39 -15.79 -14.55
N ASN A 69 -6.93 -17.03 -14.73
CA ASN A 69 -7.16 -17.79 -15.94
C ASN A 69 -8.33 -18.75 -15.68
N PRO A 70 -9.51 -18.54 -16.27
CA PRO A 70 -10.59 -19.51 -16.23
C PRO A 70 -10.27 -20.61 -17.24
N SER A 71 -9.27 -21.42 -16.93
CA SER A 71 -8.98 -22.65 -17.66
C SER A 71 -10.22 -23.54 -17.54
N PHE A 72 -10.91 -23.81 -18.66
CA PHE A 72 -11.90 -24.88 -18.79
C PHE A 72 -11.21 -26.14 -19.32
#